data_AF-A0A2T2WV44-F1
#
_entry.id   AF-A0A2T2WV44-F1
#
_cell.length_a   1.000
_cell.length_b   1.000
_cell.length_c   1.000
_cell.angle_alpha   90.00
_cell.angle_beta   90.00
_cell.angle_gamma   90.00
#
_symmetry.space_group_name_H-M   'P 1'
#
loop_
_entity.id
_entity.type
_entity.pdbx_description
1 polymer ?
#
loop_
_entity_poly.entity_id
_entity_poly.type
_entity_poly.pdbx_seq_one_letter_code
_entity_poly.pdbx_strand_id
1 'polypeptide(L)'
;MARRDGGDARMKHRRRIQIGALVIATMIGLYLASMGGDHQVVGCPVSGLINCESVLSGPGSVTMGIPLALWGALWAATGLLLPGLLRRTWRVRIGWMWAVLGVGGLIWAWTHEILDGHVCLWCSVMQTLIIAAAVPSDIWCFRARRDPFGNTHPAGS
;
A
#
# COMPACT_ATOMS: atom_id res chain seq x y z
N MET A 1 6.07 -16.78 32.84
CA MET A 1 5.76 -15.36 32.53
C MET A 1 6.69 -14.68 31.50
N ALA A 2 7.77 -15.30 31.02
CA ALA A 2 8.76 -14.65 30.13
C ALA A 2 8.48 -14.64 28.59
N ARG A 3 7.30 -15.05 28.11
CA ARG A 3 6.98 -15.10 26.66
C ARG A 3 6.13 -13.93 26.13
N ARG A 4 5.59 -13.07 26.99
CA ARG A 4 4.70 -11.97 26.55
C ARG A 4 5.47 -10.73 26.05
N ASP A 5 6.62 -10.41 26.63
CA ASP A 5 7.34 -9.15 26.35
C ASP A 5 7.96 -9.12 24.93
N GLY A 6 8.45 -10.25 24.44
CA GLY A 6 8.99 -10.35 23.08
C GLY A 6 7.94 -10.15 21.97
N GLY A 7 6.68 -10.51 22.25
CA GLY A 7 5.57 -10.36 21.29
C GLY A 7 5.15 -8.90 21.12
N ASP A 8 5.14 -8.13 22.21
CA ASP A 8 4.65 -6.76 22.22
C ASP A 8 5.67 -5.79 21.58
N ALA A 9 6.96 -5.99 21.84
CA ALA A 9 8.04 -5.27 21.17
C ALA A 9 8.05 -5.52 19.64
N ARG A 10 7.82 -6.77 19.21
CA ARG A 10 7.74 -7.15 17.80
C ARG A 10 6.54 -6.52 17.10
N MET A 11 5.37 -6.47 17.76
CA MET A 11 4.16 -5.80 17.26
C MET A 11 4.38 -4.28 17.09
N LYS A 12 4.97 -3.63 18.11
CA LYS A 12 5.26 -2.19 18.08
C LYS A 12 6.28 -1.84 16.99
N HIS A 13 7.30 -2.67 16.82
CA HIS A 13 8.31 -2.52 15.76
C HIS A 13 7.71 -2.69 14.37
N ARG A 14 6.86 -3.71 14.17
CA ARG A 14 6.18 -3.96 12.89
C ARG A 14 5.24 -2.81 12.50
N ARG A 15 4.52 -2.25 13.48
CA ARG A 15 3.66 -1.08 13.26
C ARG A 15 4.45 0.17 12.87
N ARG A 16 5.64 0.39 13.46
CA ARG A 16 6.53 1.50 13.08
C ARG A 16 7.03 1.34 11.65
N ILE A 17 7.45 0.13 11.27
CA ILE A 17 7.88 -0.16 9.89
C ILE A 17 6.73 0.09 8.90
N GLN A 18 5.51 -0.37 9.20
CA GLN A 18 4.36 -0.12 8.33
C GLN A 18 4.05 1.36 8.16
N ILE A 19 4.06 2.14 9.25
CA ILE A 19 3.84 3.59 9.18
C ILE A 19 4.94 4.24 8.33
N GLY A 20 6.20 3.84 8.53
CA GLY A 20 7.32 4.31 7.71
C GLY A 20 7.13 4.00 6.23
N ALA A 21 6.73 2.77 5.89
CA ALA A 21 6.47 2.36 4.51
C ALA A 21 5.34 3.16 3.86
N LEU A 22 4.25 3.41 4.59
CA LEU A 22 3.13 4.23 4.10
C LEU A 22 3.55 5.69 3.87
N VAL A 23 4.31 6.28 4.79
CA VAL A 23 4.82 7.66 4.62
C VAL A 23 5.73 7.75 3.40
N ILE A 24 6.65 6.79 3.22
CA ILE A 24 7.54 6.74 2.06
C ILE A 24 6.72 6.58 0.77
N ALA A 25 5.73 5.69 0.75
CA ALA A 25 4.86 5.48 -0.41
C ALA A 25 4.09 6.76 -0.77
N THR A 26 3.54 7.47 0.23
CA THR A 26 2.87 8.76 0.00
C THR A 26 3.84 9.79 -0.60
N MET A 27 5.05 9.91 -0.07
CA MET A 27 6.06 10.85 -0.57
C MET A 27 6.49 10.52 -2.01
N ILE A 28 6.75 9.26 -2.32
CA ILE A 28 7.13 8.82 -3.68
C ILE A 28 5.98 9.06 -4.65
N GLY A 29 4.74 8.74 -4.27
CA GLY A 29 3.59 8.96 -5.14
C GLY A 29 3.32 10.44 -5.43
N LEU A 30 3.48 11.32 -4.43
CA LEU A 30 3.43 12.78 -4.63
C LEU A 30 4.55 13.28 -5.55
N TYR A 31 5.78 12.78 -5.35
CA TYR A 31 6.92 13.12 -6.20
C TYR A 31 6.67 12.73 -7.67
N LEU A 32 6.27 11.49 -7.92
CA LEU A 32 5.96 11.01 -9.28
C LEU A 32 4.77 11.74 -9.90
N ALA A 33 3.76 12.10 -9.10
CA ALA A 33 2.62 12.87 -9.56
C ALA A 33 3.01 14.27 -10.04
N SER A 34 3.94 14.93 -9.34
CA SER A 34 4.44 16.24 -9.74
C SER A 34 5.28 16.18 -11.02
N MET A 35 5.95 15.05 -11.26
CA MET A 35 6.81 14.83 -12.42
C MET A 35 6.06 14.27 -13.64
N GLY A 36 4.90 13.64 -13.47
CA GLY A 36 4.13 13.04 -14.57
C GLY A 36 3.56 14.05 -15.58
N GLY A 37 3.72 15.35 -15.36
CA GLY A 37 3.26 16.42 -16.27
C GLY A 37 4.38 17.07 -17.10
N ASP A 38 5.63 17.01 -16.64
CA ASP A 38 6.78 17.56 -17.35
C ASP A 38 7.74 16.42 -17.67
N HIS A 39 8.25 16.35 -18.90
CA HIS A 39 9.27 15.39 -19.37
C HIS A 39 10.64 15.53 -18.66
N GLN A 40 10.63 15.94 -17.40
CA GLN A 40 11.78 16.00 -16.52
C GLN A 40 12.27 14.57 -16.30
N VAL A 41 13.57 14.40 -16.49
CA VAL A 41 14.31 13.15 -16.33
C VAL A 41 14.00 12.58 -14.95
N VAL A 42 12.99 11.70 -14.88
CA VAL A 42 12.80 10.80 -13.76
C VAL A 42 14.16 10.14 -13.57
N GLY A 43 14.74 10.22 -12.37
CA GLY A 43 16.06 9.67 -12.04
C GLY A 43 16.10 8.14 -12.18
N CYS A 44 15.94 7.68 -13.40
CA CYS A 44 15.66 6.33 -13.86
C CYS A 44 16.20 6.26 -15.29
N PRO A 45 16.90 5.19 -15.67
CA PRO A 45 17.42 5.04 -17.02
C PRO A 45 16.25 5.06 -18.03
N VAL A 46 16.47 5.74 -19.17
CA VAL A 46 15.54 5.85 -20.30
C VAL A 46 15.89 4.87 -21.43
N SER A 47 16.82 3.95 -21.20
CA SER A 47 17.38 3.05 -22.21
C SER A 47 17.14 1.58 -21.85
N GLY A 48 16.45 0.85 -22.72
CA GLY A 48 16.22 -0.60 -22.61
C GLY A 48 14.87 -0.97 -22.00
N LEU A 49 14.80 -2.13 -21.34
CA LEU A 49 13.56 -2.67 -20.74
C LEU A 49 13.03 -1.82 -19.57
N ILE A 50 13.91 -1.04 -18.94
CA ILE A 50 13.55 -0.09 -17.90
C ILE A 50 13.36 1.27 -18.58
N ASN A 51 12.10 1.70 -18.72
CA ASN A 51 11.77 3.00 -19.28
C ASN A 51 10.62 3.62 -18.47
N CYS A 52 10.99 4.36 -17.45
CA CYS A 52 10.04 5.04 -16.57
C CYS A 52 9.21 6.09 -17.33
N GLU A 53 9.77 6.75 -18.35
CA GLU A 53 9.05 7.76 -19.15
C GLU A 53 7.91 7.11 -19.93
N SER A 54 8.18 6.03 -20.67
CA SER A 54 7.16 5.33 -21.45
C SER A 54 5.99 4.81 -20.59
N VAL A 55 6.29 4.32 -19.37
CA VAL A 55 5.26 3.82 -18.44
C VAL A 55 4.45 4.97 -17.82
N LEU A 56 5.08 6.12 -17.54
CA LEU A 56 4.40 7.28 -16.96
C LEU A 56 3.66 8.13 -18.00
N SER A 57 4.04 8.08 -19.28
CA SER A 57 3.30 8.72 -20.37
C SER A 57 2.33 7.78 -21.07
N GLY A 58 2.36 6.48 -20.73
CA GLY A 58 1.53 5.45 -21.34
C GLY A 58 0.05 5.60 -21.01
N PRO A 59 -0.86 4.96 -21.77
CA PRO A 59 -2.30 5.05 -21.56
C PRO A 59 -2.76 4.51 -20.20
N GLY A 60 -1.98 3.64 -19.56
CA GLY A 60 -2.25 3.12 -18.21
C GLY A 60 -1.85 4.05 -17.06
N SER A 61 -1.09 5.11 -17.34
CA SER A 61 -0.55 6.01 -16.33
C SER A 61 -1.60 6.92 -15.69
N VAL A 62 -2.73 7.16 -16.38
CA VAL A 62 -3.81 8.02 -15.94
C VAL A 62 -5.10 7.22 -15.86
N THR A 63 -5.66 7.11 -14.67
CA THR A 63 -6.95 6.47 -14.43
C THR A 63 -7.94 7.51 -13.92
N MET A 64 -9.05 7.68 -14.64
CA MET A 64 -10.07 8.72 -14.39
C MET A 64 -9.51 10.15 -14.40
N GLY A 65 -8.54 10.44 -15.26
CA GLY A 65 -7.90 11.76 -15.33
C GLY A 65 -6.89 12.03 -14.21
N ILE A 66 -6.61 11.06 -13.35
CA ILE A 66 -5.66 11.17 -12.24
C ILE A 66 -4.49 10.19 -12.46
N PRO A 67 -3.23 10.64 -12.32
CA PRO A 67 -2.07 9.77 -12.33
C PRO A 67 -2.21 8.58 -11.36
N LEU A 68 -1.88 7.38 -11.82
CA LEU A 68 -1.91 6.16 -11.01
C LEU A 68 -1.00 6.28 -9.76
N ALA A 69 0.07 7.06 -9.85
CA ALA A 69 0.93 7.40 -8.72
C ALA A 69 0.18 8.16 -7.60
N LEU A 70 -0.75 9.05 -7.94
CA LEU A 70 -1.62 9.72 -6.96
C LEU A 70 -2.61 8.75 -6.34
N TRP A 71 -3.17 7.83 -7.12
CA TRP A 71 -4.02 6.77 -6.58
C TRP A 71 -3.30 5.95 -5.51
N GLY A 72 -2.05 5.55 -5.78
CA GLY A 72 -1.20 4.89 -4.78
C GLY A 72 -0.90 5.77 -3.56
N ALA A 73 -0.63 7.06 -3.76
CA ALA A 73 -0.39 8.00 -2.67
C ALA A 73 -1.62 8.20 -1.77
N LEU A 74 -2.80 8.36 -2.37
CA LEU A 74 -4.08 8.47 -1.67
C LEU A 74 -4.40 7.20 -0.89
N TRP A 75 -4.14 6.03 -1.48
CA TRP A 75 -4.27 4.76 -0.80
C TRP A 75 -3.35 4.70 0.44
N ALA A 76 -2.08 5.09 0.31
CA ALA A 76 -1.14 5.10 1.42
C ALA A 76 -1.54 6.13 2.52
N ALA A 77 -1.96 7.33 2.11
CA ALA A 77 -2.39 8.40 3.02
C ALA A 77 -3.65 8.02 3.80
N THR A 78 -4.63 7.41 3.13
CA THR A 78 -5.83 6.90 3.81
C THR A 78 -5.46 5.81 4.82
N GLY A 79 -4.51 4.93 4.51
CA GLY A 79 -3.98 3.94 5.45
C GLY A 79 -3.39 4.52 6.75
N LEU A 80 -2.80 5.71 6.68
CA LEU A 80 -2.30 6.45 7.84
C LEU A 80 -3.43 7.05 8.69
N LEU A 81 -4.48 7.56 8.04
CA LEU A 81 -5.57 8.31 8.69
C LEU A 81 -6.70 7.40 9.23
N LEU A 82 -7.01 6.31 8.54
CA LEU A 82 -8.05 5.34 8.91
C LEU A 82 -8.00 4.89 10.38
N PRO A 83 -6.84 4.51 10.96
CA PRO A 83 -6.77 4.07 12.34
C PRO A 83 -6.98 5.20 13.37
N GLY A 84 -6.91 6.47 12.99
CA GLY A 84 -7.28 7.59 13.86
C GLY A 84 -8.79 7.88 13.80
N LEU A 85 -9.39 7.76 12.62
CA LEU A 85 -10.72 8.29 12.32
C LEU A 85 -11.88 7.31 12.54
N LEU A 86 -11.66 6.00 12.36
CA LEU A 86 -12.76 5.02 12.35
C LEU A 86 -13.08 4.42 13.72
N ARG A 87 -14.38 4.23 14.01
CA ARG A 87 -14.84 3.41 15.14
C ARG A 87 -14.47 1.93 14.94
N ARG A 88 -14.20 1.21 16.03
CA ARG A 88 -13.72 -0.19 16.04
C ARG A 88 -14.57 -1.14 15.17
N THR A 89 -15.89 -0.95 15.16
CA THR A 89 -16.85 -1.75 14.37
C THR A 89 -16.67 -1.61 12.85
N TRP A 90 -16.29 -0.43 12.37
CA TRP A 90 -16.15 -0.16 10.93
C TRP A 90 -14.73 -0.43 10.41
N ARG A 91 -13.73 -0.50 11.31
CA ARG A 91 -12.32 -0.73 10.94
C ARG A 91 -12.11 -2.03 10.18
N VAL A 92 -12.80 -3.11 10.54
CA VAL A 92 -12.60 -4.42 9.89
C VAL A 92 -13.16 -4.43 8.47
N ARG A 93 -14.38 -3.87 8.28
CA ARG A 93 -15.00 -3.76 6.95
C ARG A 93 -14.20 -2.83 6.03
N ILE A 94 -13.91 -1.63 6.50
CA ILE A 94 -13.21 -0.62 5.70
C ILE A 94 -11.74 -1.02 5.49
N GLY A 95 -11.08 -1.61 6.48
CA GLY A 95 -9.71 -2.13 6.33
C GLY A 95 -9.61 -3.21 5.26
N TRP A 96 -10.61 -4.08 5.13
CA TRP A 96 -10.64 -5.07 4.06
C TRP A 96 -10.91 -4.45 2.69
N MET A 97 -11.85 -3.50 2.58
CA MET A 97 -12.06 -2.76 1.33
C MET A 97 -10.78 -2.02 0.92
N TRP A 98 -10.09 -1.41 1.88
CA TRP A 98 -8.83 -0.72 1.65
C TRP A 98 -7.75 -1.69 1.13
N ALA A 99 -7.61 -2.87 1.72
CA ALA A 99 -6.65 -3.86 1.24
C ALA A 99 -7.00 -4.40 -0.16
N VAL A 100 -8.28 -4.68 -0.43
CA VAL A 100 -8.75 -5.10 -1.76
C VAL A 100 -8.46 -4.01 -2.81
N LEU A 101 -8.66 -2.74 -2.48
CA LEU A 101 -8.31 -1.63 -3.36
C LEU A 101 -6.80 -1.57 -3.63
N GLY A 102 -5.97 -1.81 -2.62
CA GLY A 102 -4.50 -1.85 -2.78
C GLY A 102 -4.06 -2.98 -3.71
N VAL A 103 -4.60 -4.19 -3.50
CA VAL A 103 -4.31 -5.35 -4.35
C VAL A 103 -4.84 -5.16 -5.78
N GLY A 104 -6.04 -4.60 -5.92
CA GLY A 104 -6.61 -4.26 -7.23
C GLY A 104 -5.75 -3.25 -7.99
N GLY A 105 -5.24 -2.24 -7.31
CA GLY A 105 -4.29 -1.26 -7.88
C GLY A 105 -2.98 -1.89 -8.33
N LEU A 106 -2.44 -2.86 -7.58
CA LEU A 106 -1.24 -3.62 -7.99
C LEU A 106 -1.48 -4.43 -9.27
N ILE A 107 -2.60 -5.15 -9.33
CA ILE A 107 -2.96 -5.95 -10.51
C ILE A 107 -3.12 -5.04 -11.74
N TRP A 108 -3.75 -3.88 -11.56
CA TRP A 108 -3.92 -2.89 -12.61
C TRP A 108 -2.56 -2.37 -13.11
N ALA A 109 -1.67 -1.99 -12.20
CA ALA A 109 -0.32 -1.52 -12.53
C ALA A 109 0.47 -2.57 -13.30
N TRP A 110 0.52 -3.82 -12.82
CA TRP A 110 1.20 -4.91 -13.52
C TRP A 110 0.61 -5.21 -14.89
N THR A 111 -0.71 -5.18 -15.02
CA THR A 111 -1.36 -5.41 -16.32
C THR A 111 -0.88 -4.39 -17.35
N HIS A 112 -0.80 -3.11 -16.97
CA HIS A 112 -0.30 -2.07 -17.87
C HIS A 112 1.20 -2.14 -18.12
N GLU A 113 2.03 -2.43 -17.11
CA GLU A 113 3.48 -2.62 -17.31
C GLU A 113 3.77 -3.78 -18.30
N ILE A 114 3.00 -4.87 -18.23
CA ILE A 114 3.12 -6.00 -19.16
C ILE A 114 2.65 -5.62 -20.56
N LEU A 115 1.55 -4.87 -20.68
CA LEU A 115 1.02 -4.44 -21.98
C LEU A 115 1.92 -3.42 -22.68
N ASP A 116 2.51 -2.48 -21.93
CA ASP A 116 3.44 -1.48 -22.45
C ASP A 116 4.83 -2.07 -22.75
N GLY A 117 5.14 -3.26 -22.21
CA GLY A 117 6.39 -3.98 -22.45
C GLY A 117 7.63 -3.34 -21.79
N HIS A 118 7.41 -2.38 -20.90
CA HIS A 118 8.45 -1.64 -20.19
C HIS A 118 8.20 -1.67 -18.68
N VAL A 119 9.27 -1.63 -17.90
CA VAL A 119 9.19 -1.63 -16.43
C VAL A 119 9.64 -0.29 -15.88
N CYS A 120 8.90 0.23 -14.88
CA CYS A 120 9.29 1.42 -14.15
C CYS A 120 9.85 1.05 -12.78
N LEU A 121 11.09 1.47 -12.50
CA LEU A 121 11.75 1.17 -11.23
C LEU A 121 11.04 1.84 -10.06
N TRP A 122 10.58 3.08 -10.24
CA TRP A 122 9.81 3.80 -9.24
C TRP A 122 8.44 3.16 -8.97
N CYS A 123 7.75 2.70 -10.01
CA CYS A 123 6.52 1.93 -9.86
C CYS A 123 6.79 0.63 -9.10
N SER A 124 7.86 -0.10 -9.43
CA SER A 124 8.26 -1.32 -8.71
C SER A 124 8.51 -1.10 -7.21
N VAL A 125 9.16 0.00 -6.84
CA VAL A 125 9.35 0.39 -5.43
C VAL A 125 7.99 0.64 -4.76
N MET A 126 7.11 1.41 -5.40
CA MET A 126 5.76 1.67 -4.89
C MET A 126 4.95 0.38 -4.71
N GLN A 127 4.99 -0.51 -5.70
CA GLN A 127 4.33 -1.81 -5.66
C GLN A 127 4.84 -2.64 -4.47
N THR A 128 6.14 -2.66 -4.25
CA THR A 128 6.76 -3.35 -3.11
C THR A 128 6.32 -2.76 -1.77
N LEU A 129 6.24 -1.43 -1.64
CA LEU A 129 5.78 -0.76 -0.43
C LEU A 129 4.31 -1.05 -0.14
N ILE A 130 3.45 -1.04 -1.17
CA ILE A 130 2.02 -1.38 -1.05
C ILE A 130 1.86 -2.82 -0.58
N ILE A 131 2.58 -3.78 -1.17
CA ILE A 131 2.55 -5.19 -0.75
C ILE A 131 3.00 -5.32 0.71
N ALA A 132 4.11 -4.68 1.08
CA ALA A 132 4.64 -4.71 2.44
C ALA A 132 3.66 -4.10 3.46
N ALA A 133 2.86 -3.12 3.06
CA ALA A 133 1.85 -2.49 3.91
C ALA A 133 0.54 -3.28 3.98
N ALA A 134 0.05 -3.82 2.87
CA ALA A 134 -1.24 -4.52 2.73
C ALA A 134 -1.23 -5.91 3.37
N VAL A 135 -0.18 -6.71 3.14
CA VAL A 135 -0.11 -8.11 3.63
C VAL A 135 -0.26 -8.21 5.16
N PRO A 136 0.42 -7.38 5.98
CA PRO A 136 0.23 -7.39 7.42
C PRO A 136 -1.19 -7.00 7.88
N SER A 137 -1.84 -6.05 7.20
CA SER A 137 -3.19 -5.60 7.54
C SER A 137 -4.25 -6.67 7.23
N ASP A 138 -4.07 -7.40 6.13
CA ASP A 138 -4.94 -8.52 5.77
C ASP A 138 -4.81 -9.67 6.74
N ILE A 139 -3.60 -10.02 7.17
CA ILE A 139 -3.38 -11.05 8.18
C ILE A 139 -4.06 -10.67 9.50
N TRP A 140 -4.05 -9.39 9.88
CA TRP A 140 -4.73 -8.90 11.08
C TRP A 140 -6.26 -8.95 10.95
N CYS A 141 -6.80 -8.56 9.79
CA CYS A 141 -8.24 -8.61 9.52
C CYS A 141 -8.78 -10.03 9.33
N PHE A 142 -8.03 -10.93 8.67
CA PHE A 142 -8.40 -12.33 8.52
C PHE A 142 -8.38 -13.07 9.85
N ARG A 143 -7.38 -12.78 10.71
CA ARG A 143 -7.33 -13.40 12.04
C ARG A 143 -8.49 -12.93 12.92
N ALA A 144 -8.82 -11.64 12.89
CA ALA A 144 -9.99 -11.11 13.58
C ALA A 144 -11.33 -11.67 13.06
N ARG A 145 -11.43 -12.05 11.77
CA ARG A 145 -12.62 -12.72 11.20
C ARG A 145 -12.68 -14.22 11.46
N ARG A 146 -11.56 -14.89 11.75
CA ARG A 146 -11.54 -16.30 12.17
C ARG A 146 -11.94 -16.51 13.63
N ASP A 147 -12.11 -15.43 14.37
CA ASP A 147 -12.68 -15.44 15.72
C ASP A 147 -14.15 -14.95 15.74
N PRO A 148 -15.11 -15.44 14.91
CA PRO A 148 -16.52 -15.08 15.10
C PRO A 148 -17.12 -15.78 16.34
N PHE A 149 -16.43 -16.80 16.88
CA PHE A 149 -16.83 -17.59 18.05
C PHE A 149 -15.67 -17.77 19.05
N GLY A 150 -14.90 -16.70 19.31
CA GLY A 150 -13.89 -16.70 20.38
C GLY A 150 -14.54 -16.44 21.74
N ASN A 151 -15.07 -17.51 22.35
CA ASN A 151 -15.44 -17.67 23.76
C ASN A 151 -15.41 -16.40 24.64
N THR A 152 -16.60 -15.98 25.07
CA THR A 152 -16.79 -15.35 26.37
C THR A 152 -16.32 -16.31 27.46
N HIS A 153 -15.02 -16.35 27.74
CA HIS A 153 -14.57 -16.75 29.06
C HIS A 153 -14.61 -15.49 29.94
N PRO A 154 -15.53 -15.40 30.91
CA PRO A 154 -15.43 -14.38 31.94
C PRO A 154 -14.10 -14.62 32.67
N ALA A 155 -13.25 -13.59 32.71
CA ALA A 155 -12.10 -13.57 33.60
C ALA A 155 -12.64 -13.46 35.04
N GLY A 156 -12.88 -14.62 35.64
CA GLY A 156 -13.18 -14.80 37.05
C GLY A 156 -12.39 -15.98 37.59
N SER A 157 -11.23 -15.69 38.19
CA SER A 157 -10.62 -16.32 39.38
C SER A 157 -9.17 -15.85 39.51
#